data_AF-A0A833LV05-F1
#
_entry.id   AF-A0A833LV05-F1
#
_cell.length_a   1.000
_cell.length_b   1.000
_cell.length_c   1.000
_cell.angle_alpha   90.00
_cell.angle_beta   90.00
_cell.angle_gamma   90.00
#
_symmetry.space_group_name_H-M   'P 1'
#
loop_
_entity.id
_entity.type
_entity.pdbx_description
1 polymer ?
#
loop_
_entity_poly.entity_id
_entity_poly.type
_entity_poly.pdbx_seq_one_letter_code
_entity_poly.pdbx_strand_id
1 'polypeptide(L)' 'MSDYRAPIQDMRFVMDELAGLPDIAQLPGYEEATPDMADAILDEAAKFTGEVLAPLNRIGD' A
#
# COMPACT_ATOMS: atom_id res chain seq x y z
N MET A 1 6.05 -22.01 -3.47
CA MET A 1 4.95 -21.05 -3.26
C MET A 1 5.63 -19.70 -3.21
N SER A 2 5.26 -18.77 -4.08
CA SER A 2 5.76 -17.39 -4.03
C SER A 2 5.25 -16.76 -2.74
N ASP A 3 6.08 -16.76 -1.70
CA ASP A 3 5.80 -16.09 -0.43
C ASP A 3 6.07 -14.59 -0.62
N TYR A 4 5.20 -13.94 -1.40
CA TYR A 4 5.26 -12.49 -1.59
C TYR A 4 4.75 -11.82 -0.33
N ARG A 5 5.57 -10.95 0.24
CA ARG A 5 5.22 -10.13 1.41
C ARG A 5 5.43 -8.68 1.04
N ALA A 6 4.34 -7.91 1.01
CA ALA A 6 4.40 -6.49 0.73
C ALA A 6 5.16 -5.76 1.86
N PRO A 7 6.13 -4.89 1.54
CA PRO A 7 6.91 -4.14 2.54
C PRO A 7 6.12 -2.90 3.02
N ILE A 8 4.96 -3.12 3.66
CA ILE A 8 4.04 -2.05 4.03
C ILE A 8 4.71 -0.99 4.92
N GLN A 9 5.58 -1.40 5.85
CA GLN A 9 6.30 -0.46 6.72
C GLN A 9 7.15 0.53 5.94
N ASP A 10 7.88 0.05 4.93
CA ASP A 10 8.71 0.92 4.09
C ASP A 10 7.84 1.82 3.21
N MET A 11 6.72 1.30 2.68
CA MET A 11 5.77 2.10 1.89
C MET A 11 5.16 3.24 2.72
N ARG A 12 4.75 2.96 3.96
CA ARG A 12 4.27 3.97 4.91
C ARG A 12 5.33 5.01 5.21
N PHE A 13 6.55 4.58 5.51
CA PHE A 13 7.68 5.50 5.75
C PHE A 13 7.89 6.44 4.56
N VAL A 14 7.86 5.93 3.31
CA VAL A 14 7.98 6.79 2.14
C VAL A 14 6.81 7.76 2.02
N MET A 15 5.58 7.31 2.26
CA MET A 15 4.40 8.17 2.13
C MET A 15 4.38 9.27 3.19
N ASP A 16 4.71 8.95 4.44
CA ASP A 16 4.59 9.88 5.55
C ASP A 16 5.85 10.77 5.70
N GLU A 17 7.05 10.19 5.64
CA GLU A 17 8.30 10.88 5.98
C GLU A 17 9.01 11.49 4.76
N LEU A 18 8.77 10.97 3.56
CA LEU A 18 9.44 11.44 2.34
C LEU A 18 8.50 12.22 1.41
N ALA A 19 7.28 11.72 1.22
CA ALA A 19 6.30 12.32 0.32
C ALA A 19 5.39 13.36 1.00
N GLY A 20 5.32 13.36 2.34
CA GLY A 20 4.51 14.30 3.09
C GLY A 20 3.00 14.09 2.89
N LEU A 21 2.53 12.85 2.95
CA LEU A 21 1.10 12.51 2.82
C LEU A 21 0.18 13.36 3.73
N PRO A 22 0.54 13.65 5.01
CA PRO A 22 -0.28 14.53 5.85
C PRO A 22 -0.45 15.96 5.32
N ASP A 23 0.55 16.48 4.60
CA ASP A 23 0.46 17.81 3.98
C ASP A 23 -0.37 17.75 2.70
N ILE A 24 -0.27 16.67 1.93
CA ILE A 24 -1.10 16.41 0.75
C ILE A 24 -2.57 16.34 1.14
N ALA A 25 -2.91 15.69 2.26
CA ALA A 25 -4.28 15.56 2.74
C ALA A 25 -4.96 16.92 3.07
N GLN A 26 -4.18 17.99 3.24
CA GLN A 26 -4.70 19.34 3.48
C GLN A 26 -5.00 20.10 2.19
N LEU A 27 -4.62 19.58 1.02
CA LEU A 27 -4.87 20.22 -0.26
C LEU A 27 -6.34 20.02 -0.68
N PRO A 28 -6.97 21.03 -1.32
CA PRO A 28 -8.33 20.90 -1.82
C PRO A 28 -8.45 19.73 -2.81
N GLY A 29 -9.38 18.81 -2.53
CA GLY A 29 -9.62 17.60 -3.32
C GLY A 29 -8.81 16.37 -2.92
N TYR A 30 -7.97 16.47 -1.88
CA TYR A 30 -7.15 15.36 -1.35
C TYR A 30 -7.49 15.00 0.10
N GLU A 31 -8.62 15.47 0.61
CA GLU A 31 -9.02 15.35 2.01
C GLU A 31 -9.11 13.89 2.49
N GLU A 32 -9.39 12.97 1.56
CA GLU A 32 -9.47 11.53 1.81
C GLU A 32 -8.11 10.81 1.82
N ALA A 33 -7.02 11.48 1.44
CA ALA A 33 -5.67 10.94 1.45
C ALA A 33 -5.06 10.89 2.87
N THR A 34 -5.87 10.49 3.84
CA THR A 34 -5.46 10.38 5.25
C THR A 34 -4.56 9.17 5.48
N PRO A 35 -3.65 9.22 6.46
CA PRO A 35 -2.80 8.08 6.81
C PRO A 35 -3.61 6.81 7.12
N ASP A 36 -4.70 6.93 7.89
CA ASP A 36 -5.56 5.79 8.23
C ASP A 36 -6.20 5.14 6.99
N MET A 37 -6.63 5.95 6.01
CA MET A 37 -7.20 5.45 4.76
C MET A 37 -6.13 4.76 3.90
N ALA A 38 -4.95 5.36 3.79
CA ALA A 38 -3.82 4.78 3.08
C ALA A 38 -3.39 3.45 3.71
N ASP A 39 -3.37 3.37 5.04
CA ASP A 39 -3.02 2.16 5.79
C ASP A 39 -3.99 1.02 5.53
N ALA A 40 -5.29 1.30 5.59
CA ALA A 40 -6.32 0.30 5.30
C ALA A 40 -6.21 -0.23 3.85
N ILE A 41 -5.95 0.65 2.89
CA ILE A 41 -5.76 0.29 1.48
C ILE A 41 -4.50 -0.58 1.30
N LEU A 42 -3.38 -0.19 1.92
CA LEU A 42 -2.12 -0.93 1.81
C LEU A 42 -2.24 -2.33 2.44
N ASP A 43 -2.93 -2.45 3.57
CA ASP A 43 -3.12 -3.74 4.26
C ASP A 43 -3.97 -4.71 3.41
N GLU A 44 -5.09 -4.25 2.85
CA GLU A 44 -5.92 -5.09 1.97
C GLU A 44 -5.22 -5.39 0.63
N ALA A 45 -4.48 -4.44 0.07
CA ALA A 45 -3.68 -4.66 -1.12
C ALA A 45 -2.58 -5.71 -0.88
N ALA A 46 -1.93 -5.70 0.28
CA ALA A 46 -0.93 -6.70 0.67
C ALA A 46 -1.54 -8.11 0.78
N LYS A 47 -2.73 -8.24 1.36
CA LYS A 47 -3.46 -9.52 1.40
C LYS A 47 -3.80 -9.99 0.00
N PHE A 48 -4.40 -9.14 -0.83
CA PHE A 48 -4.78 -9.49 -2.19
C PHE A 48 -3.57 -9.90 -3.05
N THR A 49 -2.48 -9.14 -2.97
CA THR A 49 -1.25 -9.46 -3.70
C THR A 49 -0.63 -10.77 -3.22
N GLY A 50 -0.63 -11.05 -1.92
CA GLY A 50 -0.11 -12.31 -1.36
C GLY A 50 -0.98 -13.54 -1.63
N GLU A 51 -2.30 -13.41 -1.53
CA GLU A 51 -3.24 -14.55 -1.61
C GLU A 51 -3.72 -14.84 -3.03
N VAL A 52 -3.86 -13.82 -3.87
CA VAL A 52 -4.44 -13.97 -5.22
C VAL A 52 -3.36 -13.83 -6.29
N LEU A 53 -2.59 -12.74 -6.28
CA LEU A 53 -1.66 -12.45 -7.37
C LEU A 53 -0.40 -13.32 -7.29
N ALA A 54 0.18 -13.49 -6.11
CA ALA A 54 1.43 -14.23 -5.96
C ALA A 54 1.32 -15.69 -6.46
N PRO A 55 0.26 -16.48 -6.15
CA PRO A 55 0.12 -17.83 -6.68
C PRO A 55 0.02 -17.90 -8.21
N LEU A 56 -0.62 -16.90 -8.83
CA LEU A 56 -0.78 -16.82 -10.29
C LEU A 56 0.55 -16.53 -10.99
N ASN A 57 1.52 -15.90 -10.31
CA ASN A 57 2.81 -15.55 -10.90
C ASN A 57 3.56 -16.77 -11.47
N ARG A 58 3.55 -17.91 -10.77
CA ARG A 58 4.20 -19.14 -11.26
C ARG A 58 3.47 -19.78 -12.44
N ILE A 59 2.15 -19.61 -12.53
CA ILE A 59 1.35 -20.17 -13.62
C ILE A 59 1.56 -19.35 -14.90
N GLY A 60 1.81 -18.05 -14.75
CA GLY A 60 2.00 -17.11 -15.87
C GLY A 60 3.42 -16.97 -16.41
N ASP A 61 4.45 -17.46 -15.68
CA ASP A 61 5.86 -17.53 -16.11
C ASP A 61 6.13 -18.71 -17.05
#